data_AF-A0A7C9VKW2-F1
#
_entry.id   AF-A0A7C9VKW2-F1
#
_cell.length_a   1.000
_cell.length_b   1.000
_cell.length_c   1.000
_cell.angle_alpha   90.00
_cell.angle_beta   90.00
_cell.angle_gamma   90.00
#
_symmetry.space_group_name_H-M   'P 1'
#
loop_
_entity.id
_entity.type
_entity.pdbx_description
1 polymer ?
#
loop_
_entity_poly.entity_id
_entity_poly.type
_entity_poly.pdbx_seq_one_letter_code
_entity_poly.pdbx_strand_id
1 'polypeptide(L)'
;MTVLDVARGAYVRLPLSTRAHLGRFLQYVPTSIKFGKTYRHWRGVIDRAKADTDFVRSYRQQALGEVVQLAIRNAPYYTRTLKPVVGHIAPGELLGSEAWSRLPVLSRQIVLDHRDEMCTVPLDRLDRASTDGSSGEPLSIMLDRNRSPIEYAFIHDAWSRTGFAAHDWRSVFRGFDLIDGKNSHMEIEPALKELRFSVFHLDDATMASYLAAIREKNIRFIHGYPSAIAIFAQYLIRAGAAPLRQIRGIFPISEKLFPHQRDLFAQVFDQATIVPFYGLSEKVAFALERANEPDTYEFNPIYGYTELVDDDGQPITTPGKTGRVVSTGLMFRGMPLIRYDTRDAAQLVELPSASNGYRLVLNHLAPRRSSEYLVSRSGSLIPFNGLCVPIDRHDLTREVQFCQLVPGEVELRVVTEGGQQPDFSDYLTRMTERAAGDLTIHLKIVDELPMTGRGKRKFIDQRLAIAHMT
;
A
#
# COMPACT_ATOMS: atom_id res chain seq x y z
N MET A 1 2.36 25.12 -1.38
CA MET A 1 3.23 24.30 -0.51
C MET A 1 3.52 25.09 0.75
N THR A 2 3.34 24.50 1.93
CA THR A 2 3.71 25.15 3.19
C THR A 2 5.21 25.02 3.46
N VAL A 3 5.80 25.90 4.28
CA VAL A 3 7.22 25.82 4.70
C VAL A 3 7.55 24.44 5.31
N LEU A 4 6.60 23.86 6.04
CA LEU A 4 6.72 22.51 6.60
C LEU A 4 6.75 21.41 5.55
N ASP A 5 5.98 21.54 4.46
CA ASP A 5 6.01 20.55 3.36
C ASP A 5 7.39 20.56 2.67
N VAL A 6 7.94 21.77 2.44
CA VAL A 6 9.28 21.94 1.87
C VAL A 6 10.35 21.37 2.81
N ALA A 7 10.27 21.67 4.12
CA ALA A 7 11.20 21.16 5.11
C ALA A 7 11.17 19.63 5.23
N ARG A 8 10.00 18.99 5.16
CA ARG A 8 9.90 17.52 5.14
C ARG A 8 10.45 16.93 3.86
N GLY A 9 10.13 17.51 2.71
CA GLY A 9 10.69 17.08 1.43
C GLY A 9 12.21 17.24 1.37
N ALA A 10 12.75 18.29 2.01
CA ALA A 10 14.19 18.45 2.20
C ALA A 10 14.75 17.38 3.15
N TYR A 11 14.12 17.12 4.30
CA TYR A 11 14.54 16.09 5.25
C TYR A 11 14.68 14.71 4.60
N VAL A 12 13.68 14.29 3.81
CA VAL A 12 13.71 12.98 3.14
C VAL A 12 14.86 12.86 2.13
N ARG A 13 15.24 13.98 1.49
CA ARG A 13 16.34 14.07 0.51
C ARG A 13 17.72 14.26 1.13
N LEU A 14 17.81 14.53 2.45
CA LEU A 14 19.10 14.63 3.12
C LEU A 14 19.80 13.26 3.10
N PRO A 15 21.14 13.24 3.05
CA PRO A 15 21.91 12.03 3.29
C PRO A 15 21.44 11.33 4.56
N LEU A 16 21.39 10.00 4.53
CA LEU A 16 20.79 9.20 5.58
C LEU A 16 21.49 9.38 6.94
N SER A 17 22.81 9.60 6.97
CA SER A 17 23.55 9.97 8.20
C SER A 17 23.06 11.29 8.81
N THR A 18 22.85 12.31 7.98
CA THR A 18 22.29 13.60 8.38
C THR A 18 20.86 13.45 8.92
N ARG A 19 20.04 12.58 8.29
CA ARG A 19 18.70 12.25 8.80
C ARG A 19 18.76 11.57 10.16
N ALA A 20 19.68 10.63 10.37
CA ALA A 20 19.85 9.97 11.67
C ALA A 20 20.20 10.98 12.77
N HIS A 21 21.12 11.92 12.51
CA HIS A 21 21.47 12.98 13.46
C HIS A 21 20.32 13.95 13.74
N LEU A 22 19.71 14.51 12.69
CA LEU A 22 18.61 15.46 12.84
C LEU A 22 17.36 14.78 13.45
N GLY A 23 17.11 13.55 13.07
CA GLY A 23 16.01 12.74 13.55
C GLY A 23 16.07 12.46 15.05
N ARG A 24 17.27 12.40 15.66
CA ARG A 24 17.43 12.30 17.13
C ARG A 24 16.83 13.49 17.87
N PHE A 25 16.75 14.66 17.24
CA PHE A 25 16.05 15.82 17.80
C PHE A 25 14.57 15.79 17.42
N LEU A 26 14.25 15.47 16.16
CA LEU A 26 12.88 15.41 15.67
C LEU A 26 12.00 14.36 16.35
N GLN A 27 12.59 13.32 16.96
CA GLN A 27 11.83 12.31 17.71
C GLN A 27 11.04 12.90 18.90
N TYR A 28 11.51 14.03 19.46
CA TYR A 28 10.85 14.73 20.57
C TYR A 28 9.81 15.73 20.10
N VAL A 29 9.81 16.09 18.81
CA VAL A 29 8.82 17.00 18.23
C VAL A 29 7.50 16.24 18.05
N PRO A 30 6.38 16.74 18.61
CA PRO A 30 5.06 16.12 18.42
C PRO A 30 4.73 15.91 16.94
N THR A 31 4.14 14.75 16.63
CA THR A 31 3.73 14.39 15.26
C THR A 31 2.78 15.42 14.64
N SER A 32 1.91 16.03 15.45
CA SER A 32 1.02 17.11 15.02
C SER A 32 1.76 18.36 14.53
N ILE A 33 2.97 18.62 15.04
CA ILE A 33 3.85 19.71 14.59
C ILE A 33 4.64 19.28 13.35
N LYS A 34 5.23 18.07 13.37
CA LYS A 34 5.99 17.50 12.23
C LYS A 34 5.14 17.44 10.96
N PHE A 35 3.93 16.91 11.06
CA PHE A 35 3.01 16.83 9.92
C PHE A 35 2.18 18.10 9.68
N GLY A 36 2.23 19.04 10.63
CA GLY A 36 1.69 20.39 10.46
C GLY A 36 0.16 20.46 10.44
N LYS A 37 -0.35 21.57 9.89
CA LYS A 37 -1.79 21.90 9.88
C LYS A 37 -2.63 20.86 9.14
N THR A 38 -2.12 20.29 8.05
CA THR A 38 -2.81 19.27 7.25
C THR A 38 -3.17 18.05 8.08
N TYR A 39 -2.22 17.49 8.84
CA TYR A 39 -2.48 16.34 9.71
C TYR A 39 -3.50 16.66 10.79
N ARG A 40 -3.36 17.82 11.47
CA ARG A 40 -4.31 18.22 12.52
C ARG A 40 -5.73 18.42 11.98
N HIS A 41 -5.86 19.02 10.80
CA HIS A 41 -7.13 19.18 10.12
C HIS A 41 -7.79 17.81 9.87
N TRP A 42 -7.04 16.86 9.27
CA TRP A 42 -7.58 15.53 8.98
C TRP A 42 -7.88 14.71 10.23
N ARG A 43 -7.08 14.83 11.30
CA ARG A 43 -7.43 14.25 12.60
C ARG A 43 -8.79 14.77 13.10
N GLY A 44 -9.02 16.08 13.04
CA GLY A 44 -10.31 16.67 13.41
C GLY A 44 -11.47 16.23 12.51
N VAL A 45 -11.26 16.12 11.20
CA VAL A 45 -12.26 15.62 10.24
C VAL A 45 -12.62 14.16 10.54
N ILE A 46 -11.62 13.31 10.81
CA ILE A 46 -11.80 11.90 11.18
C ILE A 46 -12.56 11.78 12.50
N ASP A 47 -12.17 12.55 13.52
CA ASP A 47 -12.82 12.51 14.83
C ASP A 47 -14.28 13.00 14.74
N ARG A 48 -14.56 14.02 13.93
CA ARG A 48 -15.94 14.45 13.63
C ARG A 48 -16.73 13.36 12.90
N ALA A 49 -16.14 12.72 11.89
CA ALA A 49 -16.79 11.67 11.11
C ALA A 49 -17.17 10.42 11.93
N LYS A 50 -16.53 10.20 13.09
CA LYS A 50 -16.93 9.12 14.01
C LYS A 50 -18.21 9.44 14.79
N ALA A 51 -18.48 10.72 15.05
CA ALA A 51 -19.58 11.16 15.91
C ALA A 51 -20.79 11.70 15.13
N ASP A 52 -20.58 12.20 13.91
CA ASP A 52 -21.57 12.97 13.16
C ASP A 52 -21.82 12.32 11.78
N THR A 53 -22.88 11.51 11.70
CA THR A 53 -23.26 10.81 10.46
C THR A 53 -23.79 11.77 9.39
N ASP A 54 -24.43 12.88 9.78
CA ASP A 54 -24.89 13.90 8.84
C ASP A 54 -23.73 14.68 8.22
N PHE A 55 -22.66 14.90 8.98
CA PHE A 55 -21.39 15.38 8.45
C PHE A 55 -20.81 14.41 7.43
N VAL A 56 -20.78 13.10 7.70
CA VAL A 56 -20.29 12.12 6.73
C VAL A 56 -21.11 12.15 5.44
N ARG A 57 -22.45 12.20 5.53
CA ARG A 57 -23.33 12.33 4.35
C ARG A 57 -22.95 13.55 3.51
N SER A 58 -22.92 14.72 4.15
CA SER A 58 -22.66 16.00 3.49
C SER A 58 -21.26 16.06 2.90
N TYR A 59 -20.26 15.56 3.64
CA TYR A 59 -18.87 15.52 3.21
C TYR A 59 -18.68 14.68 1.95
N ARG A 60 -19.24 13.46 1.91
CA ARG A 60 -19.15 12.56 0.76
C ARG A 60 -19.69 13.21 -0.51
N GLN A 61 -20.90 13.77 -0.40
CA GLN A 61 -21.57 14.44 -1.51
C GLN A 61 -20.74 15.59 -2.05
N GLN A 62 -20.30 16.49 -1.16
CA GLN A 62 -19.55 17.67 -1.52
C GLN A 62 -18.16 17.32 -2.08
N ALA A 63 -17.41 16.47 -1.41
CA ALA A 63 -16.05 16.12 -1.80
C ALA A 63 -16.03 15.42 -3.17
N LEU A 64 -16.97 14.50 -3.43
CA LEU A 64 -17.08 13.84 -4.73
C LEU A 64 -17.36 14.85 -5.84
N GLY A 65 -18.38 15.69 -5.65
CA GLY A 65 -18.75 16.72 -6.62
C GLY A 65 -17.62 17.72 -6.87
N GLU A 66 -16.90 18.14 -5.83
CA GLU A 66 -15.74 19.03 -5.95
C GLU A 66 -14.62 18.42 -6.77
N VAL A 67 -14.26 17.14 -6.52
CA VAL A 67 -13.20 16.44 -7.24
C VAL A 67 -13.56 16.27 -8.71
N VAL A 68 -14.79 15.86 -9.01
CA VAL A 68 -15.25 15.67 -10.40
C VAL A 68 -15.29 17.00 -11.15
N GLN A 69 -15.81 18.06 -10.53
CA GLN A 69 -15.85 19.37 -11.15
C GLN A 69 -14.46 20.00 -11.32
N LEU A 70 -13.54 19.76 -10.38
CA LEU A 70 -12.14 20.14 -10.54
C LEU A 70 -11.51 19.43 -11.74
N ALA A 71 -11.72 18.12 -11.85
CA ALA A 71 -11.23 17.30 -12.95
C ALA A 71 -11.78 17.81 -14.30
N ILE A 72 -13.08 18.04 -14.41
CA ILE A 72 -13.72 18.57 -15.63
C ILE A 72 -13.21 19.95 -16.03
N ARG A 73 -12.84 20.81 -15.07
CA ARG A 73 -12.34 22.16 -15.39
C ARG A 73 -10.87 22.15 -15.83
N ASN A 74 -10.06 21.30 -15.22
CA ASN A 74 -8.61 21.46 -15.26
C ASN A 74 -7.84 20.30 -15.93
N ALA A 75 -8.47 19.15 -16.16
CA ALA A 75 -7.82 17.97 -16.72
C ALA A 75 -8.43 17.63 -18.09
N PRO A 76 -7.68 17.78 -19.21
CA PRO A 76 -8.19 17.55 -20.57
C PRO A 76 -8.91 16.22 -20.78
N TYR A 77 -8.41 15.14 -20.18
CA TYR A 77 -9.05 13.82 -20.27
C TYR A 77 -10.48 13.86 -19.73
N TYR A 78 -10.67 14.39 -18.52
CA TYR A 78 -11.96 14.43 -17.85
C TYR A 78 -12.91 15.50 -18.44
N THR A 79 -12.38 16.58 -19.00
CA THR A 79 -13.16 17.53 -19.79
C THR A 79 -13.85 16.83 -20.97
N ARG A 80 -13.13 15.94 -21.66
CA ARG A 80 -13.65 15.19 -22.81
C ARG A 80 -14.59 14.06 -22.39
N THR A 81 -14.28 13.33 -21.33
CA THR A 81 -14.98 12.08 -20.97
C THR A 81 -16.11 12.27 -19.96
N LEU A 82 -15.99 13.20 -19.00
CA LEU A 82 -16.99 13.37 -17.93
C LEU A 82 -17.91 14.56 -18.15
N LYS A 83 -17.43 15.67 -18.71
CA LYS A 83 -18.23 16.89 -18.92
C LYS A 83 -19.55 16.63 -19.67
N PRO A 84 -19.59 15.82 -20.75
CA PRO A 84 -20.85 15.55 -21.45
C PRO A 84 -21.88 14.78 -20.61
N VAL A 85 -21.42 13.99 -19.63
CA VAL A 85 -22.28 13.10 -18.83
C VAL A 85 -22.76 13.78 -17.55
N VAL A 86 -21.86 14.46 -16.83
CA VAL A 86 -22.13 14.98 -15.48
C VAL A 86 -21.83 16.47 -15.31
N GLY A 87 -21.36 17.15 -16.35
CA GLY A 87 -20.96 18.57 -16.26
C GLY A 87 -22.11 19.54 -15.96
N HIS A 88 -23.35 19.13 -16.22
CA HIS A 88 -24.56 19.90 -15.93
C HIS A 88 -25.14 19.64 -14.52
N ILE A 89 -24.59 18.68 -13.77
CA ILE A 89 -25.08 18.27 -12.46
C ILE A 89 -24.34 19.07 -11.38
N ALA A 90 -25.10 19.60 -10.41
CA ALA A 90 -24.52 20.30 -9.27
C ALA A 90 -23.64 19.35 -8.45
N PRO A 91 -22.50 19.80 -7.88
CA PRO A 91 -21.63 18.97 -7.04
C PRO A 91 -22.39 18.21 -5.95
N GLY A 92 -23.34 18.88 -5.29
CA GLY A 92 -24.18 18.36 -4.22
C GLY A 92 -25.23 17.32 -4.66
N GLU A 93 -25.39 17.05 -5.95
CA GLU A 93 -26.41 16.16 -6.49
C GLU A 93 -25.81 14.99 -7.29
N LEU A 94 -24.48 14.95 -7.42
CA LEU A 94 -23.80 13.98 -8.27
C LEU A 94 -23.85 12.55 -7.71
N LEU A 95 -23.54 12.37 -6.42
CA LEU A 95 -23.57 11.06 -5.79
C LEU A 95 -25.02 10.58 -5.69
N GLY A 96 -25.28 9.37 -6.18
CA GLY A 96 -26.63 8.79 -6.29
C GLY A 96 -27.41 9.20 -7.53
N SER A 97 -26.90 10.11 -8.36
CA SER A 97 -27.53 10.43 -9.65
C SER A 97 -27.42 9.25 -10.62
N GLU A 98 -28.40 9.11 -11.50
CA GLU A 98 -28.36 8.09 -12.56
C GLU A 98 -27.18 8.30 -13.52
N ALA A 99 -26.73 9.56 -13.69
CA ALA A 99 -25.58 9.91 -14.50
C ALA A 99 -24.25 9.39 -13.91
N TRP A 100 -24.13 9.31 -12.58
CA TRP A 100 -22.97 8.71 -11.94
C TRP A 100 -22.78 7.24 -12.33
N SER A 101 -23.86 6.46 -12.35
CA SER A 101 -23.84 5.04 -12.75
C SER A 101 -23.50 4.84 -14.24
N ARG A 102 -23.65 5.88 -15.07
CA ARG A 102 -23.29 5.88 -16.50
C ARG A 102 -21.83 6.25 -16.75
N LEU A 103 -21.10 6.73 -15.73
CA LEU A 103 -19.69 7.05 -15.90
C LEU A 103 -18.88 5.76 -16.15
N PRO A 104 -17.98 5.76 -17.14
CA PRO A 104 -17.16 4.59 -17.42
C PRO A 104 -16.24 4.30 -16.22
N VAL A 105 -15.99 3.01 -15.99
CA VAL A 105 -14.95 2.58 -15.06
C VAL A 105 -13.58 2.96 -15.65
N LEU A 106 -12.77 3.65 -14.84
CA LEU A 106 -11.43 4.07 -15.21
C LEU A 106 -10.47 2.88 -15.03
N SER A 107 -10.09 2.25 -16.14
CA SER A 107 -9.16 1.13 -16.13
C SER A 107 -7.72 1.59 -15.96
N ARG A 108 -6.86 0.68 -15.48
CA ARG A 108 -5.41 0.90 -15.40
C ARG A 108 -4.80 1.34 -16.73
N GLN A 109 -5.23 0.74 -17.85
CA GLN A 109 -4.69 1.07 -19.18
C GLN A 109 -5.00 2.52 -19.55
N ILE A 110 -6.23 2.97 -19.29
CA ILE A 110 -6.63 4.35 -19.56
C ILE A 110 -5.76 5.34 -18.74
N VAL A 111 -5.44 5.00 -17.49
CA VAL A 111 -4.54 5.83 -16.67
C VAL A 111 -3.13 5.88 -17.24
N LEU A 112 -2.61 4.77 -17.77
CA LEU A 112 -1.31 4.77 -18.45
C LEU A 112 -1.32 5.67 -19.69
N ASP A 113 -2.33 5.51 -20.54
CA ASP A 113 -2.41 6.19 -21.84
C ASP A 113 -2.65 7.71 -21.70
N HIS A 114 -3.29 8.14 -20.60
CA HIS A 114 -3.76 9.53 -20.42
C HIS A 114 -3.30 10.19 -19.11
N ARG A 115 -2.30 9.63 -18.41
CA ARG A 115 -1.83 10.09 -17.08
C ARG A 115 -1.68 11.61 -16.97
N ASP A 116 -0.96 12.21 -17.91
CA ASP A 116 -0.63 13.63 -17.85
C ASP A 116 -1.86 14.50 -18.17
N GLU A 117 -2.76 14.03 -19.03
CA GLU A 117 -4.05 14.66 -19.33
C GLU A 117 -5.06 14.56 -18.18
N MET A 118 -4.83 13.67 -17.21
CA MET A 118 -5.66 13.54 -16.00
C MET A 118 -5.22 14.48 -14.86
N CYS A 119 -4.05 15.10 -14.97
CA CYS A 119 -3.55 16.01 -13.95
C CYS A 119 -4.29 17.35 -14.00
N THR A 120 -4.70 17.87 -12.84
CA THR A 120 -5.40 19.17 -12.71
C THR A 120 -4.46 20.34 -12.44
N VAL A 121 -3.18 20.03 -12.25
CA VAL A 121 -2.07 20.96 -12.02
C VAL A 121 -0.85 20.50 -12.81
N PRO A 122 0.11 21.39 -13.09
CA PRO A 122 1.38 21.00 -13.71
C PRO A 122 2.10 19.87 -12.95
N LEU A 123 2.71 18.95 -13.71
CA LEU A 123 3.38 17.74 -13.18
C LEU A 123 4.48 18.06 -12.17
N ASP A 124 5.17 19.18 -12.33
CA ASP A 124 6.24 19.66 -11.44
C ASP A 124 5.76 20.07 -10.04
N ARG A 125 4.43 20.10 -9.81
CA ARG A 125 3.81 20.32 -8.49
C ARG A 125 3.41 19.02 -7.80
N LEU A 126 3.52 17.89 -8.50
CA LEU A 126 3.13 16.57 -8.02
C LEU A 126 4.37 15.71 -7.79
N ASP A 127 4.19 14.66 -7.00
CA ASP A 127 5.20 13.62 -6.82
C ASP A 127 4.78 12.40 -7.64
N ARG A 128 5.69 11.90 -8.49
CA ARG A 128 5.52 10.61 -9.17
C ARG A 128 5.56 9.52 -8.09
N ALA A 129 4.58 8.63 -8.12
CA ALA A 129 4.60 7.40 -7.35
C ALA A 129 4.38 6.24 -8.31
N SER A 130 5.22 5.21 -8.20
CA SER A 130 5.05 3.98 -8.95
C SER A 130 4.25 3.02 -8.09
N THR A 131 3.14 2.49 -8.60
CA THR A 131 2.48 1.36 -7.95
C THR A 131 3.37 0.14 -8.13
N ASP A 132 3.58 -0.62 -7.07
CA ASP A 132 4.24 -1.92 -7.17
C ASP A 132 3.56 -2.72 -8.27
N GLY A 133 4.36 -3.10 -9.28
CA GLY A 133 3.94 -3.68 -10.55
C GLY A 133 3.39 -5.09 -10.40
N SER A 134 2.36 -5.28 -9.57
CA SER A 134 1.62 -6.52 -9.38
C SER A 134 0.97 -7.03 -10.66
N SER A 135 1.12 -6.35 -11.81
CA SER A 135 0.68 -6.76 -13.14
C SER A 135 1.75 -6.78 -14.23
N GLY A 136 3.04 -6.61 -13.94
CA GLY A 136 4.12 -6.66 -14.95
C GLY A 136 4.43 -5.33 -15.65
N GLU A 137 3.47 -4.41 -15.70
CA GLU A 137 3.69 -2.99 -16.02
C GLU A 137 3.60 -2.16 -14.73
N PRO A 138 4.58 -1.29 -14.40
CA PRO A 138 4.45 -0.34 -13.31
C PRO A 138 3.43 0.75 -13.71
N LEU A 139 2.36 0.97 -12.93
CA LEU A 139 1.51 2.14 -13.14
C LEU A 139 2.18 3.34 -12.44
N SER A 140 2.53 4.35 -13.22
CA SER A 140 3.00 5.63 -12.67
C SER A 140 1.80 6.54 -12.42
N ILE A 141 1.56 6.90 -11.16
CA ILE A 141 0.53 7.85 -10.74
C ILE A 141 1.17 9.14 -10.23
N MET A 142 0.44 10.25 -10.29
CA MET A 142 0.89 11.54 -9.77
C MET A 142 0.12 11.89 -8.50
N LEU A 143 0.82 12.08 -7.39
CA LEU A 143 0.21 12.35 -6.09
C LEU A 143 0.55 13.74 -5.56
N ASP A 144 -0.36 14.32 -4.79
CA ASP A 144 -0.10 15.59 -4.12
C ASP A 144 1.07 15.46 -3.11
N ARG A 145 1.90 16.50 -3.04
CA ARG A 145 3.06 16.58 -2.13
C ARG A 145 2.72 16.50 -0.65
N ASN A 146 1.50 16.87 -0.27
CA ASN A 146 1.01 16.83 1.10
C ASN A 146 0.31 15.52 1.47
N ARG A 147 0.44 14.45 0.66
CA ARG A 147 -0.21 13.16 0.91
C ARG A 147 0.15 12.51 2.24
N SER A 148 1.42 12.51 2.62
CA SER A 148 1.86 11.74 3.80
C SER A 148 1.19 12.21 5.10
N PRO A 149 1.07 13.52 5.41
CA PRO A 149 0.26 13.99 6.53
C PRO A 149 -1.19 13.52 6.54
N ILE A 150 -1.83 13.43 5.37
CA ILE A 150 -3.23 12.98 5.24
C ILE A 150 -3.27 11.48 5.56
N GLU A 151 -2.45 10.69 4.86
CA GLU A 151 -2.33 9.24 5.06
C GLU A 151 -2.08 8.86 6.52
N TYR A 152 -1.10 9.51 7.16
CA TYR A 152 -0.77 9.23 8.55
C TYR A 152 -1.90 9.63 9.52
N ALA A 153 -2.80 10.56 9.15
CA ALA A 153 -3.96 10.87 10.00
C ALA A 153 -4.93 9.68 10.07
N PHE A 154 -5.18 9.00 8.94
CA PHE A 154 -6.00 7.79 8.86
C PHE A 154 -5.29 6.56 9.45
N ILE A 155 -4.01 6.38 9.14
CA ILE A 155 -3.21 5.26 9.67
C ILE A 155 -3.09 5.35 11.20
N HIS A 156 -2.80 6.53 11.76
CA HIS A 156 -2.79 6.69 13.23
C HIS A 156 -4.18 6.52 13.83
N ASP A 157 -5.26 6.81 13.10
CA ASP A 157 -6.60 6.50 13.55
C ASP A 157 -6.83 5.00 13.71
N ALA A 158 -6.48 4.26 12.67
CA ALA A 158 -6.55 2.81 12.65
C ALA A 158 -5.75 2.21 13.82
N TRP A 159 -4.49 2.61 13.95
CA TRP A 159 -3.59 2.06 14.96
C TRP A 159 -4.00 2.39 16.39
N SER A 160 -4.67 3.54 16.62
CA SER A 160 -5.15 3.93 17.95
C SER A 160 -6.09 2.91 18.60
N ARG A 161 -6.73 2.03 17.80
CA ARG A 161 -7.54 0.91 18.28
C ARG A 161 -6.76 -0.11 19.13
N THR A 162 -5.42 -0.09 19.04
CA THR A 162 -4.52 -0.93 19.85
C THR A 162 -3.93 -0.21 21.05
N GLY A 163 -4.35 1.04 21.29
CA GLY A 163 -3.71 1.94 22.25
C GLY A 163 -2.43 2.60 21.72
N PHE A 164 -2.10 2.45 20.43
CA PHE A 164 -0.97 3.14 19.80
C PHE A 164 -1.18 4.66 19.79
N ALA A 165 -0.17 5.39 20.25
CA ALA A 165 -0.08 6.82 20.08
C ALA A 165 1.08 7.17 19.15
N ALA A 166 0.96 8.30 18.43
CA ALA A 166 1.98 8.73 17.45
C ALA A 166 3.37 9.07 18.04
N HIS A 167 3.57 8.91 19.35
CA HIS A 167 4.84 9.03 20.05
C HIS A 167 5.43 7.68 20.48
N ASP A 168 4.73 6.57 20.23
CA ASP A 168 5.22 5.22 20.50
C ASP A 168 6.21 4.75 19.44
N TRP A 169 7.13 3.90 19.86
CA TRP A 169 8.05 3.21 18.96
C TRP A 169 7.40 1.94 18.41
N ARG A 170 7.70 1.64 17.14
CA ARG A 170 7.28 0.39 16.47
C ARG A 170 8.45 -0.28 15.77
N SER A 171 8.42 -1.60 15.70
CA SER A 171 9.26 -2.36 14.77
C SER A 171 8.58 -2.45 13.41
N VAL A 172 9.35 -2.34 12.33
CA VAL A 172 8.80 -2.31 10.97
C VAL A 172 9.46 -3.37 10.08
N PHE A 173 8.67 -4.34 9.65
CA PHE A 173 9.02 -5.42 8.72
C PHE A 173 8.48 -5.09 7.33
N ARG A 174 9.09 -4.11 6.66
CA ARG A 174 8.72 -3.70 5.29
C ARG A 174 9.95 -3.63 4.42
N GLY A 175 9.75 -3.71 3.10
CA GLY A 175 10.80 -3.55 2.10
C GLY A 175 11.30 -2.11 1.97
N PHE A 176 11.87 -1.53 3.03
CA PHE A 176 12.62 -0.28 2.94
C PHE A 176 14.03 -0.52 2.39
N ASP A 177 14.64 0.53 1.85
CA ASP A 177 16.09 0.59 1.66
C ASP A 177 16.69 1.05 2.99
N LEU A 178 17.53 0.20 3.60
CA LEU A 178 18.20 0.52 4.86
C LEU A 178 19.47 1.35 4.61
N ILE A 179 19.83 2.22 5.57
CA ILE A 179 20.96 3.19 5.44
C ILE A 179 22.26 2.54 4.98
N ASP A 180 22.60 1.40 5.55
CA ASP A 180 23.74 0.59 5.15
C ASP A 180 23.23 -0.74 4.62
N GLY A 181 22.40 -0.71 3.58
CA GLY A 181 21.78 -1.90 3.00
C GLY A 181 22.77 -2.99 2.54
N LYS A 182 24.08 -2.67 2.51
CA LYS A 182 25.17 -3.61 2.23
C LYS A 182 25.66 -4.37 3.48
N ASN A 183 25.63 -3.75 4.67
CA ASN A 183 26.20 -4.34 5.90
C ASN A 183 25.28 -4.29 7.13
N SER A 184 24.08 -3.73 7.03
CA SER A 184 23.13 -3.60 8.12
C SER A 184 21.74 -4.08 7.73
N HIS A 185 21.25 -5.04 8.49
CA HIS A 185 19.93 -5.64 8.42
C HIS A 185 18.90 -4.88 9.28
N MET A 186 19.29 -3.81 9.98
CA MET A 186 18.43 -3.03 10.88
C MET A 186 18.75 -1.52 10.80
N GLU A 187 17.73 -0.67 10.97
CA GLU A 187 17.87 0.80 11.00
C GLU A 187 16.94 1.41 12.06
N ILE A 188 17.37 2.51 12.68
CA ILE A 188 16.49 3.37 13.48
C ILE A 188 16.14 4.61 12.66
N GLU A 189 14.86 4.84 12.40
CA GLU A 189 14.33 6.13 11.92
C GLU A 189 13.70 6.87 13.11
N PRO A 190 14.47 7.72 13.81
CA PRO A 190 14.00 8.35 15.04
C PRO A 190 12.90 9.39 14.80
N ALA A 191 12.86 10.07 13.64
CA ALA A 191 11.81 11.07 13.39
C ALA A 191 10.41 10.44 13.28
N LEU A 192 10.33 9.18 12.84
CA LEU A 192 9.08 8.40 12.79
C LEU A 192 8.94 7.39 13.94
N LYS A 193 9.96 7.31 14.81
CA LYS A 193 10.06 6.33 15.90
C LYS A 193 9.91 4.88 15.41
N GLU A 194 10.63 4.57 14.34
CA GLU A 194 10.64 3.24 13.74
C GLU A 194 11.97 2.55 13.99
N LEU A 195 11.89 1.28 14.39
CA LEU A 195 12.97 0.32 14.32
C LEU A 195 12.71 -0.56 13.09
N ARG A 196 13.40 -0.29 11.98
CA ARG A 196 13.17 -0.96 10.70
C ARG A 196 14.07 -2.18 10.57
N PHE A 197 13.51 -3.26 10.05
CA PHE A 197 14.21 -4.50 9.79
C PHE A 197 14.17 -4.83 8.30
N SER A 198 15.26 -5.42 7.81
CA SER A 198 15.32 -5.94 6.46
C SER A 198 14.40 -7.16 6.35
N VAL A 199 13.53 -7.16 5.34
CA VAL A 199 12.73 -8.34 5.00
C VAL A 199 13.46 -9.29 4.04
N PHE A 200 14.72 -8.98 3.71
CA PHE A 200 15.62 -9.85 2.93
C PHE A 200 16.50 -10.72 3.83
N HIS A 201 16.70 -10.33 5.08
CA HIS A 201 17.56 -11.01 6.04
C HIS A 201 16.70 -11.57 7.18
N LEU A 202 16.16 -12.78 6.97
CA LEU A 202 15.26 -13.45 7.90
C LEU A 202 15.78 -14.84 8.28
N ASP A 203 17.09 -14.96 8.45
CA ASP A 203 17.75 -16.12 9.06
C ASP A 203 17.75 -16.02 10.60
N ASP A 204 17.99 -17.14 11.28
CA ASP A 204 17.87 -17.23 12.75
C ASP A 204 18.87 -16.32 13.50
N ALA A 205 20.09 -16.14 12.99
CA ALA A 205 21.09 -15.30 13.65
C ALA A 205 20.71 -13.82 13.56
N THR A 206 20.26 -13.40 12.38
CA THR A 206 19.76 -12.05 12.13
C THR A 206 18.51 -11.77 12.99
N MET A 207 17.54 -12.67 13.02
CA MET A 207 16.32 -12.50 13.81
C MET A 207 16.58 -12.48 15.32
N ALA A 208 17.64 -13.13 15.80
CA ALA A 208 18.08 -12.99 17.20
C ALA A 208 18.45 -11.55 17.54
N SER A 209 19.14 -10.86 16.63
CA SER A 209 19.46 -9.44 16.80
C SER A 209 18.23 -8.53 16.76
N TYR A 210 17.24 -8.86 15.91
CA TYR A 210 15.94 -8.14 15.89
C TYR A 210 15.20 -8.27 17.21
N LEU A 211 15.14 -9.49 17.76
CA LEU A 211 14.54 -9.74 19.07
C LEU A 211 15.26 -8.96 20.18
N ALA A 212 16.60 -8.94 20.17
CA ALA A 212 17.38 -8.18 21.15
C ALA A 212 17.03 -6.67 21.09
N ALA A 213 16.98 -6.09 19.88
CA ALA A 213 16.65 -4.68 19.70
C ALA A 213 15.19 -4.35 20.08
N ILE A 214 14.23 -5.25 19.80
CA ILE A 214 12.83 -5.13 20.24
C ILE A 214 12.75 -5.06 21.77
N ARG A 215 13.50 -5.92 22.47
CA ARG A 215 13.52 -5.98 23.93
C ARG A 215 14.21 -4.76 24.53
N GLU A 216 15.39 -4.40 24.05
CA GLU A 216 16.16 -3.25 24.51
C GLU A 216 15.35 -1.95 24.42
N LYS A 217 14.65 -1.75 23.30
CA LYS A 217 13.87 -0.54 23.06
C LYS A 217 12.44 -0.61 23.61
N ASN A 218 12.06 -1.73 24.24
CA ASN A 218 10.72 -2.02 24.73
C ASN A 218 9.64 -1.73 23.67
N ILE A 219 9.85 -2.23 22.45
CA ILE A 219 8.88 -2.09 21.36
C ILE A 219 7.60 -2.85 21.74
N ARG A 220 6.45 -2.18 21.57
CA ARG A 220 5.12 -2.74 21.86
C ARG A 220 4.27 -2.95 20.60
N PHE A 221 4.72 -2.48 19.44
CA PHE A 221 3.95 -2.49 18.21
C PHE A 221 4.78 -2.99 17.03
N ILE A 222 4.19 -3.86 16.21
CA ILE A 222 4.81 -4.42 15.00
C ILE A 222 4.01 -3.92 13.80
N HIS A 223 4.68 -3.44 12.75
CA HIS A 223 4.05 -3.00 11.50
C HIS A 223 4.75 -3.66 10.31
N GLY A 224 4.03 -4.11 9.30
CA GLY A 224 4.65 -4.56 8.06
C GLY A 224 3.93 -5.70 7.37
N TYR A 225 4.68 -6.43 6.55
CA TYR A 225 4.16 -7.54 5.76
C TYR A 225 3.82 -8.72 6.67
N PRO A 226 2.59 -9.27 6.62
CA PRO A 226 2.23 -10.43 7.44
C PRO A 226 3.13 -11.64 7.14
N SER A 227 3.62 -11.82 5.92
CA SER A 227 4.63 -12.85 5.59
C SER A 227 5.92 -12.71 6.41
N ALA A 228 6.53 -11.53 6.44
CA ALA A 228 7.76 -11.28 7.18
C ALA A 228 7.55 -11.40 8.71
N ILE A 229 6.41 -10.92 9.21
CA ILE A 229 6.05 -11.05 10.62
C ILE A 229 5.85 -12.54 11.00
N ALA A 230 5.28 -13.35 10.09
CA ALA A 230 5.11 -14.80 10.30
C ALA A 230 6.46 -15.54 10.38
N ILE A 231 7.41 -15.21 9.50
CA ILE A 231 8.77 -15.77 9.55
C ILE A 231 9.42 -15.46 10.91
N PHE A 232 9.33 -14.21 11.37
CA PHE A 232 9.82 -13.81 12.68
C PHE A 232 9.09 -14.52 13.84
N ALA A 233 7.77 -14.65 13.77
CA ALA A 233 6.99 -15.37 14.78
C ALA A 233 7.39 -16.84 14.87
N GLN A 234 7.62 -17.50 13.74
CA GLN A 234 8.07 -18.89 13.70
C GLN A 234 9.47 -19.06 14.29
N TYR A 235 10.37 -18.10 14.03
CA TYR A 235 11.67 -18.03 14.70
C TYR A 235 11.53 -17.94 16.22
N LEU A 236 10.65 -17.07 16.73
CA LEU A 236 10.44 -16.92 18.18
C LEU A 236 9.99 -18.23 18.83
N ILE A 237 9.19 -19.05 18.14
CA ILE A 237 8.83 -20.40 18.61
C ILE A 237 10.06 -21.31 18.63
N ARG A 238 10.79 -21.43 17.51
CA ARG A 238 11.98 -22.30 17.40
C ARG A 238 13.06 -21.95 18.42
N ALA A 239 13.25 -20.66 18.68
CA ALA A 239 14.24 -20.14 19.62
C ALA A 239 13.77 -20.17 21.10
N GLY A 240 12.55 -20.66 21.39
CA GLY A 240 12.00 -20.68 22.75
C GLY A 240 11.75 -19.29 23.35
N ALA A 241 11.58 -18.27 22.50
CA ALA A 241 11.38 -16.88 22.89
C ALA A 241 9.90 -16.46 22.93
N ALA A 242 8.99 -17.30 22.45
CA ALA A 242 7.54 -17.10 22.51
C ALA A 242 6.95 -17.54 23.87
N PRO A 243 5.84 -16.91 24.33
CA PRO A 243 5.18 -15.76 23.75
C PRO A 243 5.90 -14.44 24.06
N LEU A 244 5.92 -13.51 23.10
CA LEU A 244 6.49 -12.18 23.25
C LEU A 244 5.45 -11.19 23.80
N ARG A 245 5.09 -11.38 25.06
CA ARG A 245 3.95 -10.71 25.72
C ARG A 245 4.03 -9.18 25.84
N GLN A 246 5.15 -8.55 25.51
CA GLN A 246 5.26 -7.07 25.52
C GLN A 246 4.53 -6.42 24.33
N ILE A 247 4.30 -7.19 23.25
CA ILE A 247 3.60 -6.70 22.07
C ILE A 247 2.12 -6.50 22.39
N ARG A 248 1.57 -5.39 21.91
CA ARG A 248 0.19 -4.91 22.15
C ARG A 248 -0.58 -4.65 20.86
N GLY A 249 0.13 -4.40 19.76
CA GLY A 249 -0.51 -4.23 18.45
C GLY A 249 0.34 -4.75 17.31
N ILE A 250 -0.33 -5.35 16.32
CA ILE A 250 0.25 -5.76 15.05
C ILE A 250 -0.52 -5.05 13.95
N PHE A 251 0.20 -4.42 13.02
CA PHE A 251 -0.35 -3.64 11.90
C PHE A 251 0.07 -4.28 10.57
N PRO A 252 -0.60 -5.34 10.12
CA PRO A 252 -0.35 -5.95 8.82
C PRO A 252 -0.76 -5.02 7.68
N ILE A 253 0.06 -4.94 6.63
CA ILE A 253 -0.21 -4.13 5.44
C ILE A 253 0.35 -4.80 4.18
N SER A 254 -0.18 -4.40 3.03
CA SER A 254 0.34 -4.68 1.68
C SER A 254 0.22 -6.14 1.22
N GLU A 255 -0.21 -7.06 2.08
CA GLU A 255 -0.51 -8.45 1.72
C GLU A 255 -1.80 -8.90 2.42
N LYS A 256 -2.44 -9.94 1.90
CA LYS A 256 -3.55 -10.61 2.59
C LYS A 256 -3.03 -11.27 3.86
N LEU A 257 -3.76 -11.10 4.97
CA LEU A 257 -3.51 -11.81 6.22
C LEU A 257 -4.33 -13.10 6.25
N PHE A 258 -3.66 -14.25 6.16
CA PHE A 258 -4.31 -15.56 6.12
C PHE A 258 -4.67 -16.09 7.52
N PRO A 259 -5.66 -17.00 7.64
CA PRO A 259 -6.03 -17.64 8.90
C PRO A 259 -4.84 -18.26 9.65
N HIS A 260 -3.99 -19.05 8.97
CA HIS A 260 -2.81 -19.68 9.59
C HIS A 260 -1.82 -18.65 10.18
N GLN A 261 -1.67 -17.48 9.55
CA GLN A 261 -0.83 -16.40 10.09
C GLN A 261 -1.46 -15.78 11.34
N ARG A 262 -2.79 -15.66 11.39
CA ARG A 262 -3.50 -15.19 12.59
C ARG A 262 -3.34 -16.16 13.75
N ASP A 263 -3.46 -17.46 13.49
CA ASP A 263 -3.29 -18.49 14.50
C ASP A 263 -1.86 -18.45 15.07
N LEU A 264 -0.86 -18.33 14.18
CA LEU A 264 0.54 -18.12 14.57
C LEU A 264 0.74 -16.84 15.39
N PHE A 265 0.13 -15.72 14.97
CA PHE A 265 0.24 -14.46 15.71
C PHE A 265 -0.45 -14.53 17.07
N ALA A 266 -1.58 -15.23 17.19
CA ALA A 266 -2.26 -15.44 18.46
C ALA A 266 -1.43 -16.29 19.43
N GLN A 267 -0.68 -17.28 18.92
CA GLN A 267 0.24 -18.09 19.72
C GLN A 267 1.44 -17.27 20.23
N VAL A 268 2.04 -16.45 19.37
CA VAL A 268 3.32 -15.77 19.66
C VAL A 268 3.13 -14.41 20.33
N PHE A 269 2.06 -13.70 19.97
CA PHE A 269 1.73 -12.35 20.43
C PHE A 269 0.35 -12.33 21.09
N ASP A 270 0.15 -13.22 22.07
CA ASP A 270 -1.10 -13.48 22.80
C ASP A 270 -1.79 -12.24 23.42
N GLN A 271 -1.05 -11.15 23.64
CA GLN A 271 -1.56 -9.87 24.18
C GLN A 271 -1.79 -8.79 23.11
N ALA A 272 -1.61 -9.10 21.83
CA ALA A 272 -1.63 -8.12 20.76
C ALA A 272 -2.98 -8.07 20.03
N THR A 273 -3.49 -6.86 19.81
CA THR A 273 -4.59 -6.62 18.88
C THR A 273 -4.04 -6.51 17.46
N ILE A 274 -4.55 -7.32 16.55
CA ILE A 274 -4.19 -7.26 15.13
C ILE A 274 -5.13 -6.27 14.45
N VAL A 275 -4.59 -5.25 13.79
CA VAL A 275 -5.36 -4.25 13.04
C VAL A 275 -4.83 -4.19 11.61
N PRO A 276 -5.30 -5.10 10.72
CA PRO A 276 -5.02 -5.01 9.30
C PRO A 276 -5.79 -3.84 8.69
N PHE A 277 -5.19 -3.22 7.69
CA PHE A 277 -5.91 -2.28 6.85
C PHE A 277 -5.63 -2.54 5.37
N TYR A 278 -6.66 -2.32 4.56
CA TYR A 278 -6.57 -2.29 3.11
C TYR A 278 -6.31 -0.86 2.66
N GLY A 279 -5.38 -0.71 1.72
CA GLY A 279 -5.03 0.57 1.12
C GLY A 279 -4.22 0.35 -0.15
N LEU A 280 -4.23 1.36 -1.01
CA LEU A 280 -3.63 1.31 -2.34
C LEU A 280 -2.57 2.40 -2.48
N SER A 281 -1.62 2.20 -3.39
CA SER A 281 -0.64 3.25 -3.73
C SER A 281 -1.32 4.45 -4.40
N GLU A 282 -2.41 4.19 -5.11
CA GLU A 282 -3.32 5.14 -5.78
C GLU A 282 -4.06 6.07 -4.82
N LYS A 283 -4.11 5.73 -3.52
CA LYS A 283 -4.77 6.54 -2.49
C LYS A 283 -6.26 6.82 -2.75
N VAL A 284 -6.95 5.88 -3.40
CA VAL A 284 -8.38 5.98 -3.72
C VAL A 284 -9.29 5.32 -2.69
N ALA A 285 -8.77 4.41 -1.86
CA ALA A 285 -9.52 3.69 -0.85
C ALA A 285 -8.66 3.39 0.38
N PHE A 286 -9.31 3.34 1.55
CA PHE A 286 -8.73 2.94 2.83
C PHE A 286 -9.82 2.19 3.60
N ALA A 287 -9.55 0.96 4.03
CA ALA A 287 -10.52 0.17 4.77
C ALA A 287 -9.87 -0.52 5.96
N LEU A 288 -10.62 -0.64 7.07
CA LEU A 288 -10.17 -1.35 8.26
C LEU A 288 -10.92 -2.65 8.42
N GLU A 289 -10.23 -3.70 8.81
CA GLU A 289 -10.90 -4.93 9.21
C GLU A 289 -11.80 -4.69 10.42
N ARG A 290 -13.02 -5.24 10.39
CA ARG A 290 -13.94 -5.24 11.51
C ARG A 290 -13.37 -6.05 12.65
N ALA A 291 -13.44 -5.49 13.86
CA ALA A 291 -13.06 -6.22 15.05
C ALA A 291 -13.94 -7.48 15.18
N ASN A 292 -13.32 -8.63 15.43
CA ASN A 292 -13.98 -9.93 15.58
C ASN A 292 -14.64 -10.51 14.31
N GLU A 293 -14.45 -9.89 13.13
CA GLU A 293 -14.90 -10.42 11.84
C GLU A 293 -13.71 -10.46 10.86
N PRO A 294 -12.81 -11.46 10.97
CA PRO A 294 -11.64 -11.58 10.10
C PRO A 294 -12.00 -11.59 8.61
N ASP A 295 -11.17 -10.97 7.78
CA ASP A 295 -11.32 -10.82 6.33
C ASP A 295 -12.57 -10.00 5.92
N THR A 296 -13.17 -9.24 6.84
CA THR A 296 -14.30 -8.32 6.59
C THR A 296 -13.87 -6.88 6.86
N TYR A 297 -13.97 -6.00 5.87
CA TYR A 297 -13.39 -4.66 5.88
C TYR A 297 -14.45 -3.58 5.70
N GLU A 298 -14.35 -2.53 6.52
CA GLU A 298 -15.15 -1.32 6.41
C GLU A 298 -14.38 -0.22 5.70
N PHE A 299 -14.86 0.18 4.52
CA PHE A 299 -14.26 1.25 3.73
C PHE A 299 -14.56 2.61 4.35
N ASN A 300 -13.53 3.43 4.48
CA ASN A 300 -13.62 4.72 5.12
C ASN A 300 -14.34 5.74 4.19
N PRO A 301 -15.52 6.23 4.60
CA PRO A 301 -16.41 6.98 3.73
C PRO A 301 -15.91 8.39 3.39
N ILE A 302 -14.99 8.94 4.18
CA ILE A 302 -14.42 10.27 3.97
C ILE A 302 -13.04 10.22 3.29
N TYR A 303 -12.50 9.01 3.06
CA TYR A 303 -11.24 8.80 2.34
C TYR A 303 -11.50 8.65 0.83
N GLY A 304 -12.46 7.79 0.50
CA GLY A 304 -12.81 7.42 -0.88
C GLY A 304 -14.29 7.10 -1.00
N TYR A 305 -14.84 7.32 -2.19
CA TYR A 305 -16.15 6.78 -2.56
C TYR A 305 -15.91 5.44 -3.28
N THR A 306 -16.06 4.35 -2.53
CA THR A 306 -15.86 2.99 -3.02
C THR A 306 -17.18 2.32 -3.38
N GLU A 307 -17.16 1.58 -4.46
CA GLU A 307 -18.27 0.80 -5.04
C GLU A 307 -17.79 -0.64 -5.27
N LEU A 308 -18.72 -1.59 -5.18
CA LEU A 308 -18.53 -2.91 -5.75
C LEU A 308 -19.32 -2.95 -7.07
N VAL A 309 -18.68 -3.33 -8.17
CA VAL A 309 -19.32 -3.36 -9.49
C VAL A 309 -19.22 -4.73 -10.15
N ASP A 310 -20.15 -5.03 -11.04
CA ASP A 310 -20.11 -6.22 -11.88
C ASP A 310 -19.15 -6.06 -13.08
N ASP A 311 -19.20 -7.03 -13.99
CA ASP A 311 -18.37 -7.04 -15.20
C ASP A 311 -18.73 -5.91 -16.17
N ASP A 312 -19.99 -5.47 -16.18
CA ASP A 312 -20.50 -4.35 -16.98
C ASP A 312 -20.25 -2.98 -16.31
N GLY A 313 -19.63 -2.98 -15.12
CA GLY A 313 -19.32 -1.78 -14.37
C GLY A 313 -20.52 -1.17 -13.63
N GLN A 314 -21.62 -1.91 -13.51
CA GLN A 314 -22.80 -1.50 -12.77
C GLN A 314 -22.67 -1.83 -11.28
N PRO A 315 -23.18 -0.97 -10.37
CA PRO A 315 -23.09 -1.22 -8.94
C PRO A 315 -23.81 -2.50 -8.50
N ILE A 316 -23.11 -3.32 -7.72
CA ILE A 316 -23.68 -4.47 -7.02
C ILE A 316 -24.29 -3.98 -5.71
N THR A 317 -25.59 -4.23 -5.52
CA THR A 317 -26.35 -3.79 -4.35
C THR A 317 -26.89 -4.92 -3.47
N THR A 318 -26.75 -6.17 -3.91
CA THR A 318 -27.24 -7.34 -3.19
C THR A 318 -26.12 -7.99 -2.37
N PRO A 319 -26.23 -8.06 -1.02
CA PRO A 319 -25.27 -8.77 -0.19
C PRO A 319 -25.04 -10.22 -0.65
N GLY A 320 -23.82 -10.72 -0.48
CA GLY A 320 -23.38 -12.04 -0.93
C GLY A 320 -22.91 -12.10 -2.39
N LYS A 321 -23.11 -11.04 -3.20
CA LYS A 321 -22.58 -10.97 -4.56
C LYS A 321 -21.11 -10.53 -4.59
N THR A 322 -20.34 -11.12 -5.50
CA THR A 322 -18.93 -10.80 -5.73
C THR A 322 -18.81 -9.87 -6.94
N GLY A 323 -17.88 -8.92 -6.87
CA GLY A 323 -17.57 -8.02 -7.97
C GLY A 323 -16.18 -7.41 -7.84
N ARG A 324 -15.89 -6.42 -8.67
CA ARG A 324 -14.66 -5.62 -8.64
C ARG A 324 -14.81 -4.43 -7.72
N VAL A 325 -13.77 -4.14 -6.96
CA VAL A 325 -13.69 -2.94 -6.13
C VAL A 325 -13.29 -1.76 -7.02
N VAL A 326 -14.18 -0.78 -7.13
CA VAL A 326 -13.96 0.47 -7.86
C VAL A 326 -13.98 1.62 -6.86
N SER A 327 -13.08 2.59 -6.97
CA SER A 327 -13.06 3.71 -6.01
C SER A 327 -12.73 5.06 -6.66
N THR A 328 -13.30 6.11 -6.08
CA THR A 328 -12.96 7.50 -6.37
C THR A 328 -12.28 8.13 -5.15
N GLY A 329 -11.04 8.58 -5.31
CA GLY A 329 -10.33 9.28 -4.24
C GLY A 329 -10.94 10.67 -3.99
N LEU A 330 -11.26 10.99 -2.73
CA LEU A 330 -11.93 12.25 -2.38
C LEU A 330 -10.98 13.38 -1.97
N MET A 331 -9.72 13.05 -1.68
CA MET A 331 -8.81 13.96 -1.00
C MET A 331 -7.73 14.54 -1.92
N PHE A 332 -7.23 13.70 -2.84
CA PHE A 332 -6.11 14.01 -3.71
C PHE A 332 -6.61 14.67 -4.98
N ARG A 333 -6.09 15.86 -5.25
CA ARG A 333 -6.59 16.75 -6.30
C ARG A 333 -5.64 16.84 -7.48
N GLY A 334 -4.37 16.48 -7.30
CA GLY A 334 -3.34 16.59 -8.33
C GLY A 334 -3.65 15.80 -9.60
N MET A 335 -3.97 14.52 -9.42
CA MET A 335 -4.43 13.62 -10.47
C MET A 335 -5.63 12.83 -9.93
N PRO A 336 -6.85 13.37 -10.01
CA PRO A 336 -8.05 12.69 -9.55
C PRO A 336 -8.19 11.35 -10.27
N LEU A 337 -8.50 10.30 -9.51
CA LEU A 337 -8.85 8.99 -10.03
C LEU A 337 -10.34 8.78 -9.75
N ILE A 338 -11.16 8.82 -10.80
CA ILE A 338 -12.63 8.78 -10.73
C ILE A 338 -13.12 7.43 -11.27
N ARG A 339 -13.89 6.71 -10.45
CA ARG A 339 -14.31 5.31 -10.70
C ARG A 339 -13.14 4.41 -11.14
N TYR A 340 -12.01 4.51 -10.45
CA TYR A 340 -10.81 3.72 -10.75
C TYR A 340 -10.99 2.24 -10.37
N ASP A 341 -10.75 1.35 -11.33
CA ASP A 341 -10.72 -0.09 -11.10
C ASP A 341 -9.43 -0.47 -10.36
N THR A 342 -9.59 -0.82 -9.07
CA THR A 342 -8.48 -1.26 -8.22
C THR A 342 -7.95 -2.64 -8.64
N ARG A 343 -8.70 -3.37 -9.47
CA ARG A 343 -8.48 -4.75 -9.91
C ARG A 343 -8.56 -5.80 -8.79
N ASP A 344 -8.95 -5.37 -7.59
CA ASP A 344 -9.27 -6.26 -6.49
C ASP A 344 -10.72 -6.72 -6.59
N ALA A 345 -10.97 -7.96 -6.17
CA ALA A 345 -12.30 -8.52 -6.08
C ALA A 345 -12.70 -8.67 -4.61
N ALA A 346 -13.99 -8.55 -4.33
CA ALA A 346 -14.55 -8.74 -3.00
C ALA A 346 -16.02 -9.16 -3.09
N GLN A 347 -16.57 -9.60 -1.97
CA GLN A 347 -18.00 -9.88 -1.83
C GLN A 347 -18.66 -8.83 -0.96
N LEU A 348 -19.86 -8.40 -1.35
CA LEU A 348 -20.64 -7.40 -0.63
C LEU A 348 -21.21 -7.99 0.67
N VAL A 349 -20.94 -7.34 1.79
CA VAL A 349 -21.56 -7.66 3.09
C VAL A 349 -22.66 -6.66 3.42
N GLU A 350 -22.36 -5.37 3.31
CA GLU A 350 -23.28 -4.29 3.71
C GLU A 350 -23.07 -3.04 2.86
N LEU A 351 -24.18 -2.42 2.42
CA LEU A 351 -24.14 -1.17 1.67
C LEU A 351 -23.96 0.06 2.59
N PRO A 352 -23.40 1.16 2.08
CA PRO A 352 -23.37 2.44 2.79
C PRO A 352 -24.77 2.91 3.20
N SER A 353 -24.96 3.15 4.49
CA SER A 353 -26.22 3.67 5.05
C SER A 353 -25.97 4.55 6.27
N ALA A 354 -26.97 5.31 6.72
CA ALA A 354 -26.80 6.12 7.93
C ALA A 354 -26.46 5.25 9.17
N SER A 355 -27.00 4.03 9.27
CA SER A 355 -26.78 3.15 10.42
C SER A 355 -25.34 2.65 10.57
N ASN A 356 -24.58 2.56 9.47
CA ASN A 356 -23.16 2.19 9.49
C ASN A 356 -22.22 3.39 9.23
N GLY A 357 -22.75 4.61 9.29
CA GLY A 357 -22.02 5.83 8.99
C GLY A 357 -21.50 5.89 7.56
N TYR A 358 -22.26 5.33 6.61
CA TYR A 358 -21.98 5.27 5.18
C TYR A 358 -20.76 4.44 4.77
N ARG A 359 -20.39 3.45 5.58
CA ARG A 359 -19.30 2.53 5.26
C ARG A 359 -19.80 1.45 4.30
N LEU A 360 -19.06 1.23 3.20
CA LEU A 360 -19.22 0.01 2.40
C LEU A 360 -18.47 -1.10 3.12
N VAL A 361 -19.12 -2.25 3.28
CA VAL A 361 -18.53 -3.41 3.99
C VAL A 361 -18.37 -4.54 3.01
N LEU A 362 -17.13 -4.98 2.83
CA LEU A 362 -16.77 -6.05 1.91
C LEU A 362 -15.98 -7.12 2.64
N ASN A 363 -16.20 -8.39 2.29
CA ASN A 363 -15.38 -9.50 2.75
C ASN A 363 -14.67 -10.18 1.56
N HIS A 364 -13.79 -11.12 1.88
CA HIS A 364 -13.05 -11.90 0.87
C HIS A 364 -12.29 -11.02 -0.12
N LEU A 365 -11.70 -9.93 0.38
CA LEU A 365 -10.81 -9.10 -0.43
C LEU A 365 -9.70 -10.00 -0.97
N ALA A 366 -9.71 -10.12 -2.28
CA ALA A 366 -8.80 -10.95 -3.03
C ALA A 366 -8.10 -10.03 -4.03
N PRO A 367 -6.78 -9.79 -3.86
CA PRO A 367 -6.01 -9.28 -4.96
C PRO A 367 -6.13 -10.25 -6.13
N ARG A 368 -6.06 -9.75 -7.35
CA ARG A 368 -6.11 -10.60 -8.55
C ARG A 368 -4.98 -11.66 -8.62
N ARG A 369 -3.99 -11.62 -7.73
CA ARG A 369 -2.85 -12.57 -7.61
C ARG A 369 -2.73 -13.19 -6.21
N SER A 370 -2.27 -14.44 -6.17
CA SER A 370 -1.87 -15.17 -4.96
C SER A 370 -0.55 -14.63 -4.38
N SER A 371 -0.28 -14.89 -3.10
CA SER A 371 1.03 -14.64 -2.49
C SER A 371 2.12 -15.43 -3.20
N GLU A 372 3.17 -14.75 -3.65
CA GLU A 372 4.29 -15.34 -4.40
C GLU A 372 5.61 -15.01 -3.68
N TYR A 373 6.57 -15.95 -3.67
CA TYR A 373 7.85 -15.85 -2.96
C TYR A 373 9.02 -16.27 -3.85
N LEU A 374 10.19 -15.66 -3.62
CA LEU A 374 11.48 -16.21 -4.01
C LEU A 374 12.17 -16.87 -2.81
N VAL A 375 13.14 -17.74 -3.08
CA VAL A 375 13.97 -18.42 -2.09
C VAL A 375 15.40 -17.93 -2.25
N SER A 376 16.05 -17.44 -1.20
CA SER A 376 17.44 -16.98 -1.23
C SER A 376 18.44 -18.16 -1.19
N ARG A 377 19.75 -17.93 -1.36
CA ARG A 377 20.76 -19.03 -1.28
C ARG A 377 20.78 -19.67 0.12
N SER A 378 20.56 -18.87 1.17
CA SER A 378 20.41 -19.35 2.55
C SER A 378 19.11 -20.11 2.83
N GLY A 379 18.19 -20.19 1.86
CA GLY A 379 16.88 -20.84 2.02
C GLY A 379 15.82 -19.95 2.67
N SER A 380 16.10 -18.66 2.87
CA SER A 380 15.11 -17.71 3.38
C SER A 380 14.08 -17.38 2.30
N LEU A 381 12.81 -17.18 2.69
CA LEU A 381 11.76 -16.73 1.77
C LEU A 381 11.78 -15.21 1.65
N ILE A 382 11.79 -14.71 0.40
CA ILE A 382 11.70 -13.29 0.06
C ILE A 382 10.30 -13.02 -0.50
N PRO A 383 9.44 -12.29 0.23
CA PRO A 383 8.10 -11.95 -0.25
C PRO A 383 8.13 -11.12 -1.53
N PHE A 384 7.19 -11.35 -2.44
CA PHE A 384 7.02 -10.58 -3.68
C PHE A 384 7.07 -9.05 -3.43
N ASN A 385 6.38 -8.56 -2.39
CA ASN A 385 6.36 -7.13 -2.04
C ASN A 385 7.72 -6.57 -1.59
N GLY A 386 8.66 -7.43 -1.20
CA GLY A 386 10.05 -7.04 -0.96
C GLY A 386 10.75 -6.68 -2.29
N LEU A 387 10.41 -7.38 -3.37
CA LEU A 387 10.98 -7.22 -4.71
C LEU A 387 10.42 -6.01 -5.45
N CYS A 388 9.22 -5.55 -5.06
CA CYS A 388 8.63 -4.36 -5.63
C CYS A 388 9.26 -3.10 -5.04
N VAL A 389 10.27 -2.62 -5.74
CA VAL A 389 10.86 -1.31 -5.52
C VAL A 389 10.37 -0.41 -6.65
N PRO A 390 10.04 0.88 -6.39
CA PRO A 390 9.70 1.81 -7.47
C PRO A 390 10.78 1.79 -8.54
N ILE A 391 10.42 1.28 -9.72
CA ILE A 391 11.24 1.29 -10.93
C ILE A 391 11.03 2.67 -11.54
N ASP A 392 11.68 3.69 -10.99
CA ASP A 392 11.43 5.09 -11.35
C ASP A 392 11.91 5.45 -12.78
N ARG A 393 12.44 4.52 -13.58
CA ARG A 393 13.23 4.85 -14.79
C ARG A 393 13.12 3.98 -16.03
N HIS A 394 12.13 3.10 -16.20
CA HIS A 394 12.08 2.26 -17.40
C HIS A 394 10.75 2.39 -18.15
N ASP A 395 10.55 3.56 -18.77
CA ASP A 395 9.45 3.82 -19.70
C ASP A 395 9.50 2.93 -20.98
N LEU A 396 10.49 2.02 -21.09
CA LEU A 396 10.68 1.05 -22.20
C LEU A 396 10.29 -0.39 -21.82
N THR A 397 9.73 -0.61 -20.63
CA THR A 397 9.37 -1.96 -20.14
C THR A 397 7.89 -2.23 -20.32
N ARG A 398 7.55 -3.19 -21.19
CA ARG A 398 6.17 -3.65 -21.39
C ARG A 398 5.76 -4.67 -20.35
N GLU A 399 6.60 -5.65 -20.02
CA GLU A 399 6.21 -6.69 -19.06
C GLU A 399 7.42 -7.21 -18.29
N VAL A 400 7.20 -7.67 -17.06
CA VAL A 400 8.23 -8.36 -16.25
C VAL A 400 7.72 -9.63 -15.56
N GLN A 401 8.61 -10.62 -15.41
CA GLN A 401 8.39 -11.84 -14.63
C GLN A 401 9.69 -12.29 -13.96
N PHE A 402 9.63 -12.66 -12.68
CA PHE A 402 10.72 -13.37 -12.02
C PHE A 402 10.55 -14.87 -12.23
N CYS A 403 11.61 -15.57 -12.62
CA CYS A 403 11.63 -17.01 -12.73
C CYS A 403 12.75 -17.57 -11.86
N GLN A 404 12.43 -18.53 -11.00
CA GLN A 404 13.41 -19.15 -10.11
C GLN A 404 13.39 -20.66 -10.22
N LEU A 405 14.57 -21.23 -10.47
CA LEU A 405 14.81 -22.66 -10.57
C LEU A 405 15.74 -23.17 -9.46
N VAL A 406 16.59 -22.29 -8.91
CA VAL A 406 17.62 -22.61 -7.93
C VAL A 406 17.54 -21.56 -6.81
N PRO A 407 17.66 -21.94 -5.51
CA PRO A 407 17.69 -20.98 -4.42
C PRO A 407 18.77 -19.91 -4.65
N GLY A 408 18.38 -18.65 -4.52
CA GLY A 408 19.24 -17.48 -4.69
C GLY A 408 19.56 -17.04 -6.12
N GLU A 409 19.16 -17.82 -7.14
CA GLU A 409 19.34 -17.46 -8.56
C GLU A 409 17.98 -17.17 -9.20
N VAL A 410 17.82 -15.98 -9.77
CA VAL A 410 16.55 -15.51 -10.31
C VAL A 410 16.75 -14.93 -11.70
N GLU A 411 15.93 -15.33 -12.65
CA GLU A 411 15.87 -14.73 -13.98
C GLU A 411 14.76 -13.68 -14.00
N LEU A 412 15.11 -12.39 -14.14
CA LEU A 412 14.16 -11.32 -14.41
C LEU A 412 13.93 -11.24 -15.92
N ARG A 413 12.83 -11.84 -16.36
CA ARG A 413 12.37 -11.80 -17.75
C ARG A 413 11.69 -10.48 -18.03
N VAL A 414 12.10 -9.79 -19.08
CA VAL A 414 11.57 -8.48 -19.48
C VAL A 414 11.16 -8.49 -20.94
N VAL A 415 9.95 -8.02 -21.23
CA VAL A 415 9.48 -7.68 -22.58
C VAL A 415 9.59 -6.17 -22.74
N THR A 416 10.21 -5.70 -23.82
CA THR A 416 10.48 -4.28 -24.05
C THR A 416 9.48 -3.65 -25.02
N GLU A 417 9.27 -2.34 -24.90
CA GLU A 417 8.56 -1.55 -25.90
C GLU A 417 9.55 -1.01 -26.95
N GLY A 418 9.22 -1.14 -28.23
CA GLY A 418 9.99 -0.54 -29.32
C GLY A 418 11.38 -1.15 -29.57
N GLY A 419 11.69 -2.32 -29.02
CA GLY A 419 12.94 -3.06 -29.27
C GLY A 419 14.20 -2.46 -28.62
N GLN A 420 14.07 -1.37 -27.85
CA GLN A 420 15.17 -0.82 -27.06
C GLN A 420 15.35 -1.60 -25.76
N GLN A 421 16.60 -1.77 -25.30
CA GLN A 421 16.87 -2.44 -24.03
C GLN A 421 16.74 -1.44 -22.86
N PRO A 422 15.81 -1.65 -21.92
CA PRO A 422 15.75 -0.90 -20.68
C PRO A 422 16.98 -1.20 -19.80
N ASP A 423 17.54 -0.15 -19.17
CA ASP A 423 18.71 -0.27 -18.31
C ASP A 423 18.33 -0.67 -16.87
N PHE A 424 18.23 -1.97 -16.60
CA PHE A 424 17.94 -2.46 -15.26
C PHE A 424 19.13 -2.42 -14.27
N SER A 425 20.29 -1.89 -14.65
CA SER A 425 21.52 -1.99 -13.83
C SER A 425 21.34 -1.48 -12.40
N ASP A 426 20.69 -0.33 -12.20
CA ASP A 426 20.40 0.23 -10.88
C ASP A 426 19.46 -0.68 -10.07
N TYR A 427 18.38 -1.16 -10.68
CA TYR A 427 17.45 -2.09 -10.03
C TYR A 427 18.14 -3.39 -9.60
N LEU A 428 18.88 -4.02 -10.51
CA LEU A 428 19.59 -5.28 -10.24
C LEU A 428 20.65 -5.11 -9.15
N THR A 429 21.40 -4.00 -9.21
CA THR A 429 22.38 -3.64 -8.19
C THR A 429 21.70 -3.47 -6.84
N ARG A 430 20.63 -2.66 -6.77
CA ARG A 430 19.87 -2.45 -5.53
C ARG A 430 19.30 -3.73 -4.97
N MET A 431 18.72 -4.60 -5.80
CA MET A 431 18.15 -5.87 -5.32
C MET A 431 19.22 -6.84 -4.83
N THR A 432 20.36 -6.91 -5.53
CA THR A 432 21.51 -7.73 -5.09
C THR A 432 22.09 -7.19 -3.78
N GLU A 433 22.20 -5.87 -3.64
CA GLU A 433 22.64 -5.20 -2.42
C GLU A 433 21.67 -5.43 -1.27
N ARG A 434 20.36 -5.27 -1.48
CA ARG A 434 19.32 -5.50 -0.45
C ARG A 434 19.30 -6.93 0.07
N ALA A 435 19.66 -7.88 -0.77
CA ALA A 435 19.80 -9.29 -0.40
C ALA A 435 21.22 -9.64 0.10
N ALA A 436 22.14 -8.68 0.24
CA ALA A 436 23.54 -8.88 0.60
C ALA A 436 24.23 -10.01 -0.20
N GLY A 437 23.91 -10.15 -1.48
CA GLY A 437 24.43 -11.21 -2.33
C GLY A 437 23.83 -12.60 -2.06
N ASP A 438 22.83 -12.73 -1.19
CA ASP A 438 22.05 -13.98 -0.96
C ASP A 438 20.97 -14.20 -2.03
N LEU A 439 20.75 -13.20 -2.90
CA LEU A 439 19.92 -13.26 -4.09
C LEU A 439 20.66 -12.58 -5.24
N THR A 440 20.72 -13.25 -6.39
CA THR A 440 21.21 -12.66 -7.64
C THR A 440 20.12 -12.72 -8.68
N ILE A 441 19.87 -11.57 -9.30
CA ILE A 441 18.86 -11.41 -10.35
C ILE A 441 19.59 -11.19 -11.67
N HIS A 442 19.36 -12.08 -12.62
CA HIS A 442 19.90 -12.03 -13.97
C HIS A 442 18.83 -11.48 -14.90
N LEU A 443 19.11 -10.37 -15.58
CA LEU A 443 18.20 -9.83 -16.58
C LEU A 443 18.19 -10.72 -17.81
N LYS A 444 17.00 -11.00 -18.32
CA LYS A 444 16.81 -11.66 -19.61
C LYS A 444 15.71 -10.97 -20.40
N ILE A 445 16.08 -10.42 -21.54
CA ILE A 445 15.11 -9.85 -22.47
C ILE A 445 14.50 -11.00 -23.28
N VAL A 446 13.18 -11.03 -23.36
CA VAL A 446 12.41 -12.05 -24.07
C VAL A 446 11.32 -11.39 -24.92
N ASP A 447 10.98 -12.01 -26.04
CA ASP A 447 9.94 -11.49 -26.94
C ASP A 447 8.54 -11.59 -26.31
N GLU A 448 8.32 -12.64 -25.51
CA GLU A 448 7.09 -12.85 -24.77
C GLU A 448 7.32 -13.62 -23.46
N LEU A 449 6.41 -13.43 -22.50
CA LEU A 449 6.41 -14.16 -21.24
C LEU A 449 5.58 -15.45 -21.34
N PRO A 450 6.08 -16.58 -20.78
CA PRO A 450 5.37 -17.85 -20.84
C PRO A 450 4.04 -17.79 -20.09
N MET A 451 3.00 -18.35 -20.72
CA MET A 451 1.69 -18.53 -20.11
C MET A 451 1.65 -19.81 -19.29
N THR A 452 0.90 -19.81 -18.18
CA THR A 452 0.54 -21.07 -17.51
C THR A 452 -0.44 -21.86 -18.37
N GLY A 453 -0.59 -23.17 -18.13
CA GLY A 453 -1.55 -24.03 -18.84
C GLY A 453 -3.04 -23.61 -18.71
N ARG A 454 -3.34 -22.56 -17.93
CA ARG A 454 -4.67 -21.93 -17.84
C ARG A 454 -4.73 -20.55 -18.51
N GLY A 455 -3.77 -20.19 -19.35
CA GLY A 455 -3.69 -18.91 -20.05
C GLY A 455 -3.38 -17.69 -19.18
N LYS A 456 -3.04 -17.88 -17.89
CA LYS A 456 -2.66 -16.80 -16.96
C LYS A 456 -1.14 -16.66 -16.87
N ARG A 457 -0.62 -15.43 -16.77
CA ARG A 457 0.81 -15.16 -16.53
C ARG A 457 1.07 -14.95 -15.03
N LYS A 458 1.97 -15.75 -14.45
CA LYS A 458 2.47 -15.56 -13.07
C LYS A 458 3.50 -14.44 -13.04
N PHE A 459 3.56 -13.69 -11.94
CA PHE A 459 4.61 -12.71 -11.75
C PHE A 459 5.92 -13.39 -11.33
N ILE A 460 5.80 -14.37 -10.44
CA ILE A 460 6.88 -15.28 -10.05
C ILE A 460 6.57 -16.68 -10.59
N ASP A 461 7.33 -17.10 -11.61
CA ASP A 461 7.45 -18.49 -12.04
C ASP A 461 8.38 -19.23 -11.07
N GLN A 462 7.83 -19.58 -9.90
CA GLN A 462 8.53 -20.35 -8.88
C GLN A 462 8.50 -21.84 -9.23
N ARG A 463 9.68 -22.42 -9.47
CA ARG A 463 9.86 -23.84 -9.83
C ARG A 463 10.51 -24.67 -8.72
N LEU A 464 10.75 -24.08 -7.55
CA LEU A 464 11.14 -24.78 -6.34
C LEU A 464 9.90 -25.31 -5.59
N ALA A 465 10.06 -26.45 -4.91
CA ALA A 465 9.04 -27.00 -4.03
C ALA A 465 9.04 -26.25 -2.68
N ILE A 466 8.24 -25.19 -2.58
CA ILE A 466 8.19 -24.30 -1.40
C ILE A 466 7.07 -24.64 -0.39
N ALA A 467 6.26 -25.66 -0.64
CA ALA A 467 5.06 -25.99 0.13
C ALA A 467 5.31 -26.38 1.62
N HIS A 468 6.57 -26.63 1.99
CA HIS A 468 6.97 -26.95 3.38
C HIS A 468 7.59 -25.76 4.13
N MET A 469 7.74 -24.61 3.48
CA MET A 469 8.44 -23.42 4.01
C MET A 469 7.50 -22.24 4.32
N THR A 470 6.29 -22.28 3.75
CA THR A 470 5.15 -21.39 4.03
C THR A 470 4.19 -22.05 4.99
#